data_AF-A0A034WDS2-F1
#
_entry.id   AF-A0A034WDS2-F1
#
_cell.length_a   1.000
_cell.length_b   1.000
_cell.length_c   1.000
_cell.angle_alpha   90.00
_cell.angle_beta   90.00
_cell.angle_gamma   90.00
#
_symmetry.space_group_name_H-M   'P 1'
#
loop_
_entity.id
_entity.type
_entity.pdbx_description
1 polymer ?
#
loop_
_entity_poly.entity_id
_entity_poly.type
_entity_poly.pdbx_seq_one_letter_code
_entity_poly.pdbx_strand_id
1 'polypeptide(L)'
;MYTVPVIPPDLRHEETIIQAAIALSCLQKTINSVFDCIDNRTQRNNAKVQELSTRIERAQAKIRSLVGTKKAIKIYAPARFPSTQVFYDIPQTFGNSETMLGEHINNQNLRSSS
;
A
#
# COMPACT_ATOMS: atom_id res chain seq x y z
N MET A 1 -5.98 -36.05 -5.10
CA MET A 1 -7.27 -36.73 -5.33
C MET A 1 -7.45 -37.70 -4.16
N TYR A 2 -8.47 -37.50 -3.32
CA TYR A 2 -8.74 -38.42 -2.22
C TYR A 2 -9.57 -39.57 -2.78
N THR A 3 -9.05 -40.79 -2.73
CA THR A 3 -9.74 -41.99 -3.22
C THR A 3 -9.80 -43.00 -2.10
N VAL A 4 -11.01 -43.46 -1.78
CA VAL A 4 -11.24 -44.53 -0.81
C VAL A 4 -11.45 -45.81 -1.61
N PRO A 5 -10.70 -46.88 -1.34
CA PRO A 5 -10.81 -48.11 -2.12
C PRO A 5 -12.18 -48.78 -1.87
N VAL A 6 -12.81 -49.21 -2.95
CA VAL A 6 -14.04 -50.03 -2.91
C VAL A 6 -13.63 -51.49 -2.81
N ILE A 7 -14.21 -52.21 -1.86
CA ILE A 7 -13.90 -53.62 -1.60
C ILE A 7 -14.59 -54.48 -2.67
N PRO A 8 -13.85 -55.29 -3.46
CA PRO A 8 -14.42 -56.23 -4.40
C PRO A 8 -15.29 -57.32 -3.72
N PRO A 9 -16.36 -57.81 -4.37
CA PRO A 9 -17.25 -58.81 -3.77
C PRO A 9 -16.67 -60.24 -3.74
N ASP A 10 -15.67 -60.55 -4.57
CA ASP A 10 -15.18 -61.92 -4.80
C ASP A 10 -13.90 -62.28 -4.02
N LEU A 11 -13.66 -61.60 -2.88
CA LEU A 11 -12.49 -61.86 -2.03
C LEU A 11 -12.74 -63.01 -1.06
N ARG A 12 -11.68 -63.72 -0.67
CA ARG A 12 -11.79 -64.65 0.45
C ARG A 12 -12.09 -63.87 1.72
N HIS A 13 -12.64 -64.56 2.72
CA HIS A 13 -13.06 -63.92 3.97
C HIS A 13 -11.91 -63.16 4.66
N GLU A 14 -10.72 -63.77 4.68
CA GLU A 14 -9.55 -63.17 5.32
C GLU A 14 -9.13 -61.87 4.61
N GLU A 15 -9.09 -61.91 3.28
CA GLU A 15 -8.68 -60.78 2.45
C GLU A 15 -9.70 -59.64 2.50
N THR A 16 -10.99 -59.98 2.60
CA THR A 16 -12.09 -59.01 2.76
C THR A 16 -11.94 -58.20 4.04
N ILE A 17 -11.60 -58.85 5.16
CA ILE A 17 -11.38 -58.17 6.45
C ILE A 17 -10.22 -57.18 6.35
N ILE A 18 -9.11 -57.61 5.73
CA ILE A 18 -7.93 -56.77 5.55
C ILE A 18 -8.25 -55.56 4.66
N GLN A 19 -8.94 -55.77 3.53
CA GLN A 19 -9.33 -54.69 2.63
C GLN A 19 -10.32 -53.72 3.28
N ALA A 20 -11.26 -54.22 4.10
CA ALA A 20 -12.16 -53.36 4.87
C ALA A 20 -11.40 -52.46 5.85
N ALA A 21 -10.43 -53.01 6.58
CA ALA A 21 -9.61 -52.23 7.51
C ALA A 21 -8.81 -51.13 6.78
N ILE A 22 -8.24 -51.46 5.62
CA ILE A 22 -7.50 -50.49 4.78
C ILE A 22 -8.45 -49.39 4.28
N ALA A 23 -9.62 -49.76 3.75
CA ALA A 23 -10.61 -48.81 3.24
C ALA A 23 -11.08 -47.83 4.32
N LEU A 24 -11.37 -48.34 5.52
CA LEU A 24 -11.77 -47.50 6.67
C LEU A 24 -10.63 -46.57 7.12
N SER A 25 -9.39 -47.05 7.15
CA SER A 25 -8.23 -46.21 7.48
C SER A 25 -8.02 -45.09 6.44
N CYS A 26 -8.14 -45.41 5.15
CA CYS A 26 -8.06 -44.43 4.07
C CYS A 26 -9.18 -43.39 4.13
N LEU A 27 -10.40 -43.82 4.45
CA LEU A 27 -11.54 -42.94 4.65
C LEU A 27 -11.30 -41.99 5.83
N GLN A 28 -10.86 -42.52 6.98
CA GLN A 28 -10.57 -41.70 8.16
C GLN A 28 -9.50 -40.64 7.87
N LYS A 29 -8.40 -41.01 7.20
CA LYS A 29 -7.35 -40.06 6.79
C LYS A 29 -7.87 -38.97 5.86
N THR A 30 -8.71 -39.35 4.90
CA THR A 30 -9.33 -38.42 3.97
C THR A 30 -10.22 -37.42 4.71
N ILE A 31 -11.09 -37.92 5.58
CA ILE A 31 -12.01 -37.10 6.39
C ILE A 31 -11.23 -36.12 7.26
N ASN A 32 -10.22 -36.61 8.00
CA ASN A 32 -9.39 -35.76 8.84
C ASN A 32 -8.69 -34.66 8.02
N SER A 33 -8.12 -35.00 6.87
CA SER A 33 -7.47 -34.01 6.00
C SER A 33 -8.44 -32.94 5.48
N VAL A 34 -9.68 -33.31 5.19
CA VAL A 34 -10.72 -32.35 4.78
C VAL A 34 -11.09 -31.42 5.94
N PHE A 35 -11.31 -31.97 7.14
CA PHE A 35 -11.59 -31.17 8.33
C PHE A 35 -10.43 -30.26 8.70
N ASP A 36 -9.19 -30.74 8.66
CA ASP A 36 -7.99 -29.92 8.88
C ASP A 36 -7.92 -28.76 7.89
N CYS A 37 -8.24 -29.01 6.61
CA CYS A 37 -8.28 -27.95 5.60
C CYS A 37 -9.35 -26.89 5.93
N ILE A 38 -10.53 -27.32 6.34
CA ILE A 38 -11.63 -26.44 6.75
C ILE A 38 -11.21 -25.62 7.99
N ASP A 39 -10.67 -26.26 9.01
CA ASP A 39 -10.23 -25.61 10.25
C ASP A 39 -9.13 -24.59 9.97
N ASN A 40 -8.13 -24.95 9.17
CA ASN A 40 -7.08 -24.02 8.76
C ASN A 40 -7.63 -22.81 8.01
N ARG A 41 -8.65 -23.00 7.15
CA ARG A 41 -9.29 -21.87 6.43
C ARG A 41 -10.09 -21.00 7.39
N THR A 42 -10.86 -21.61 8.29
CA THR A 42 -11.66 -20.90 9.30
C THR A 42 -10.76 -20.09 10.24
N GLN A 43 -9.67 -20.69 10.73
CA GLN A 43 -8.71 -20.01 11.60
C GLN A 43 -8.07 -18.80 10.92
N ARG A 44 -7.62 -18.94 9.66
CA ARG A 44 -7.08 -17.82 8.89
C ARG A 44 -8.10 -16.70 8.69
N ASN A 45 -9.36 -17.05 8.42
CA ASN A 45 -10.42 -16.06 8.27
C ASN A 45 -10.71 -15.34 9.59
N ASN A 46 -10.80 -16.06 10.71
CA ASN A 46 -10.95 -15.47 12.04
C ASN A 46 -9.80 -14.52 12.38
N ALA A 47 -8.55 -14.91 12.09
CA ALA A 47 -7.39 -14.04 12.30
C ALA A 47 -7.49 -12.73 11.50
N LYS A 48 -7.92 -12.80 10.23
CA LYS A 48 -8.14 -11.60 9.40
C LYS A 48 -9.26 -10.71 9.95
N VAL A 49 -10.36 -11.32 10.40
CA VAL A 49 -11.49 -10.57 11.00
C VAL A 49 -11.02 -9.87 12.29
N GLN A 50 -10.25 -10.55 13.13
CA GLN A 50 -9.70 -9.98 14.35
C GLN A 50 -8.75 -8.81 14.03
N GLU A 51 -7.84 -8.96 13.07
CA GLU A 51 -6.95 -7.89 12.63
C GLU A 51 -7.74 -6.67 12.15
N LEU A 52 -8.79 -6.89 11.35
CA LEU A 52 -9.65 -5.83 10.87
C LEU A 52 -10.39 -5.14 12.01
N SER A 53 -10.93 -5.90 12.97
CA SER A 53 -11.56 -5.33 14.18
C SER A 53 -10.60 -4.43 14.94
N THR A 54 -9.37 -4.89 15.19
CA THR A 54 -8.34 -4.08 15.86
C THR A 54 -7.98 -2.81 15.07
N ARG A 55 -8.00 -2.86 13.73
CA ARG A 55 -7.79 -1.67 12.90
C ARG A 55 -8.96 -0.70 12.98
N ILE A 56 -10.19 -1.21 12.96
CA ILE A 56 -11.41 -0.41 13.11
C ILE A 56 -11.42 0.27 14.48
N GLU A 57 -11.14 -0.46 15.55
CA GLU A 57 -11.07 0.09 16.91
C GLU A 57 -10.02 1.20 17.03
N ARG A 58 -8.82 1.01 16.47
CA ARG A 58 -7.78 2.04 16.43
C ARG A 58 -8.22 3.29 15.65
N ALA A 59 -8.85 3.10 14.49
CA ALA A 59 -9.38 4.20 13.70
C ALA A 59 -10.48 4.95 14.47
N GLN A 60 -11.40 4.23 15.10
CA GLN A 60 -12.47 4.78 15.90
C GLN A 60 -11.93 5.56 17.11
N ALA A 61 -10.89 5.06 17.77
CA ALA A 61 -10.22 5.77 18.87
C ALA A 61 -9.58 7.09 18.40
N LYS A 62 -8.92 7.09 17.23
CA LYS A 62 -8.38 8.31 16.63
C LYS A 62 -9.47 9.31 16.27
N ILE A 63 -10.56 8.84 15.65
CA ILE A 63 -11.72 9.68 15.33
C ILE A 63 -12.27 10.29 16.61
N ARG A 64 -12.53 9.50 17.65
CA ARG A 64 -13.00 9.99 18.95
C ARG A 64 -12.06 11.04 19.56
N SER A 65 -10.74 10.88 19.42
CA SER A 65 -9.76 11.87 19.89
C SER A 65 -9.79 13.18 19.08
N LEU A 66 -10.15 13.12 17.80
CA LEU A 66 -10.22 14.29 16.91
C LEU A 66 -11.57 15.00 17.04
N VAL A 67 -12.66 14.26 17.23
CA VAL A 67 -14.00 14.80 17.41
C VAL A 67 -14.01 15.71 18.64
N GLY A 68 -14.24 17.01 18.40
CA GLY A 68 -14.30 18.04 19.45
C GLY A 68 -12.97 18.75 19.77
N THR A 69 -11.83 18.31 19.24
CA THR A 69 -10.56 19.03 19.46
C THR A 69 -10.43 20.25 18.54
N LYS A 70 -10.48 21.45 19.11
CA LYS A 70 -10.25 22.74 18.41
C LYS A 70 -8.82 23.23 18.62
N LYS A 71 -7.82 22.39 18.31
CA LYS A 71 -6.40 22.80 18.40
C LYS A 71 -5.99 23.50 17.09
N ALA A 72 -5.80 24.81 17.15
CA ALA A 72 -5.27 25.60 16.04
C ALA A 72 -3.81 25.97 16.29
N ILE A 73 -2.94 25.79 15.31
CA ILE A 73 -1.56 26.27 15.37
C ILE A 73 -1.59 27.74 15.00
N LYS A 74 -1.34 28.62 15.99
CA LYS A 74 -1.21 30.05 15.74
C LYS A 74 0.23 30.34 15.34
N ILE A 75 0.46 30.44 14.03
CA ILE A 75 1.76 30.79 13.47
C ILE A 75 1.91 32.31 13.59
N TYR A 76 2.77 32.76 14.50
CA TYR A 76 3.19 34.15 14.57
C TYR A 76 4.36 34.34 13.60
N ALA A 77 4.06 34.75 12.37
CA ALA A 77 5.09 35.25 11.48
C ALA A 77 5.40 36.71 11.88
N PRO A 78 6.67 37.10 12.08
CA PRO A 78 7.00 38.50 12.17
C PRO A 78 6.59 39.19 10.87
N ALA A 79 5.85 40.29 10.96
CA ALA A 79 5.50 41.15 9.83
C ALA A 79 6.77 41.84 9.31
N ARG A 80 7.65 41.09 8.65
CA ARG A 80 8.80 41.61 7.92
C ARG A 80 8.58 41.59 6.41
N PHE A 81 7.36 41.27 5.97
CA PHE A 81 7.03 41.30 4.55
C PHE A 81 5.69 42.00 4.26
N PRO A 82 5.67 43.01 3.39
CA PRO A 82 6.82 43.82 2.97
C PRO A 82 7.18 44.83 4.08
N SER A 83 8.34 44.65 4.72
CA SER A 83 8.93 45.65 5.62
C SER A 83 9.27 46.91 4.82
N THR A 84 8.99 48.09 5.35
CA THR A 84 9.22 49.42 4.72
C THR A 84 10.69 49.77 4.48
N GLN A 85 11.61 48.81 4.62
CA GLN A 85 12.99 48.96 4.20
C GLN A 85 13.07 48.78 2.70
N VAL A 86 12.93 49.92 2.01
CA VAL A 86 13.50 50.28 0.72
C VAL A 86 13.79 49.08 -0.17
N PHE A 87 12.96 48.90 -1.20
CA PHE A 87 13.33 48.08 -2.35
C PHE A 87 14.66 48.60 -2.88
N TYR A 88 15.77 47.95 -2.53
CA TYR A 88 17.00 48.09 -3.28
C TYR A 88 16.67 47.62 -4.69
N ASP A 89 17.10 48.37 -5.70
CA ASP A 89 17.01 47.97 -7.10
C ASP A 89 17.64 46.59 -7.23
N ILE A 90 16.82 45.53 -7.22
CA ILE A 90 17.29 44.17 -7.42
C ILE A 90 17.61 44.11 -8.91
N PRO A 91 18.90 44.01 -9.30
CA PRO A 91 19.24 43.96 -10.72
C PRO A 91 18.52 42.75 -11.33
N GLN A 92 17.79 43.01 -12.41
CA GLN A 92 17.09 42.00 -13.19
C GLN A 92 18.08 40.86 -13.49
N THR A 93 17.85 39.68 -12.90
CA THR A 93 18.72 38.51 -13.09
C THR A 93 18.68 38.02 -14.54
N PHE A 94 17.62 38.36 -15.27
CA PHE A 94 17.49 38.11 -16.69
C PHE A 94 17.07 39.41 -17.36
N GLY A 95 18.03 40.13 -17.93
CA GLY A 95 17.73 41.29 -18.77
C GLY A 95 16.88 40.86 -19.97
N ASN A 96 15.89 41.69 -20.29
CA ASN A 96 15.12 41.67 -21.52
C ASN A 96 16.07 41.54 -22.72
N SER A 97 15.90 40.46 -23.50
CA SER A 97 16.78 40.04 -24.59
C SER A 97 16.92 41.06 -25.74
N GLU A 98 16.18 42.17 -25.72
CA GLU A 98 16.23 43.19 -26.76
C GLU A 98 17.42 44.15 -26.59
N THR A 99 17.94 44.34 -25.37
CA THR A 99 19.06 45.27 -25.14
C THR A 99 20.42 44.67 -25.56
N MET A 100 20.54 43.33 -25.60
CA MET A 100 21.77 42.63 -26.00
C MET A 100 21.93 42.50 -27.53
N LEU A 101 20.90 42.83 -28.32
CA LEU A 101 20.99 42.81 -29.79
C LEU A 101 21.44 44.15 -30.38
N GLY A 102 21.20 45.27 -29.67
CA GLY A 102 21.55 46.61 -30.12
C GLY A 102 23.05 46.93 -30.08
N GLU A 103 23.78 46.39 -29.09
CA GLU A 103 25.23 46.65 -28.95
C GLU A 103 26.09 45.87 -29.95
N HIS A 104 25.60 44.75 -30.50
CA HIS A 104 26.35 43.96 -31.47
C HIS A 104 26.27 44.50 -32.92
N ILE A 105 25.19 45.22 -33.26
CA ILE A 105 25.00 45.80 -34.60
C ILE A 105 25.76 47.12 -34.75
N ASN A 106 25.85 47.92 -33.67
CA ASN A 106 26.55 49.20 -33.70
C ASN A 106 28.09 49.03 -33.77
N ASN A 107 28.64 47.98 -33.15
CA ASN A 107 30.08 47.71 -33.17
C ASN A 107 30.60 47.04 -34.45
N GLN A 108 29.72 46.54 -35.34
CA GLN A 108 30.13 46.00 -36.64
C GLN A 108 30.07 47.05 -37.77
N ASN A 109 29.18 48.05 -37.69
CA ASN A 109 29.14 49.15 -38.66
C ASN A 109 30.30 50.16 -38.52
N LEU A 110 30.90 50.26 -37.32
CA LEU A 110 32.07 51.12 -37.09
C LEU A 110 33.41 50.49 -37.53
N ARG A 111 33.40 49.23 -38.03
CA ARG A 111 34.60 48.50 -38.45
C ARG A 111 34.67 48.22 -39.96
N SER A 112 33.64 48.60 -40.72
CA SER A 112 33.55 48.40 -42.18
C SER A 112 33.40 49.69 -42.99
N SER A 113 33.50 50.88 -42.36
CA SER A 113 33.75 52.14 -43.05
C SER A 113 35.18 52.58 -42.69
N SER A 114 35.96 52.81 -43.74
CA SER A 114 37.39 53.15 -43.77
C SER A 114 37.88 54.20 -42.77
#